data_AF-A0A4V3KU77-F1
#
_entry.id   AF-A0A4V3KU77-F1
#
_cell.length_a   1.000
_cell.length_b   1.000
_cell.length_c   1.000
_cell.angle_alpha   90.00
_cell.angle_beta   90.00
_cell.angle_gamma   90.00
#
_symmetry.space_group_name_H-M   'P 1'
#
loop_
_entity.id
_entity.type
_entity.pdbx_description
1 polymer ?
#
loop_
_entity_poly.entity_id
_entity_poly.type
_entity_poly.pdbx_seq_one_letter_code
_entity_poly.pdbx_strand_id
1 'polypeptide(L)' 'MPPPNAKKLSEILAKVEQRADFRYVKEVDWDDGVYTVTYYTTDRAKVEIAYDPVTAEPSEAR' A
#
# COMPACT_ATOMS: atom_id res chain seq x y z
N MET A 1 -7.94 12.49 -5.03
CA MET A 1 -6.69 13.12 -4.57
C MET A 1 -6.62 12.97 -3.05
N PRO A 2 -5.46 12.58 -2.48
CA PRO A 2 -5.28 12.41 -1.03
C PRO A 2 -5.48 13.70 -0.23
N PRO A 3 -5.85 13.60 1.06
CA PRO A 3 -6.01 14.78 1.92
C PRO A 3 -4.66 15.47 2.20
N PRO A 4 -4.66 16.78 2.58
CA PRO A 4 -3.41 17.54 2.76
C PRO A 4 -2.45 17.00 3.83
N ASN A 5 -2.98 16.28 4.82
CA ASN A 5 -2.20 15.64 5.89
C ASN A 5 -1.82 14.19 5.58
N ALA A 6 -2.03 13.72 4.36
CA ALA A 6 -1.61 12.39 3.95
C ALA A 6 -0.08 12.25 4.03
N LYS A 7 0.38 11.06 4.41
CA LYS A 7 1.76 10.63 4.23
C LYS A 7 2.08 10.56 2.75
N LYS A 8 3.37 10.72 2.43
CA LYS A 8 3.84 10.53 1.06
C LYS A 8 3.59 9.08 0.64
N LEU A 9 3.17 8.87 -0.60
CA LEU A 9 3.04 7.52 -1.16
C LEU A 9 4.34 6.70 -1.00
N SER A 10 5.50 7.34 -1.16
CA SER A 10 6.81 6.71 -0.97
C SER A 10 7.01 6.14 0.44
N GLU A 11 6.41 6.73 1.48
CA GLU A 11 6.50 6.22 2.86
C GLU A 11 5.66 4.95 3.04
N ILE A 12 4.50 4.87 2.39
CA ILE A 12 3.64 3.68 2.37
C ILE A 12 4.35 2.55 1.61
N LEU A 13 4.92 2.85 0.43
CA LEU A 13 5.66 1.88 -0.37
C LEU A 13 6.88 1.32 0.37
N ALA A 14 7.62 2.18 1.08
CA ALA A 14 8.76 1.73 1.89
C ALA A 14 8.36 0.69 2.95
N LYS A 15 7.16 0.79 3.56
CA LYS A 15 6.66 -0.23 4.49
C LYS A 15 6.38 -1.57 3.80
N VAL A 16 5.86 -1.54 2.57
CA VAL A 16 5.61 -2.74 1.77
C VAL A 16 6.92 -3.41 1.37
N GLU A 17 7.90 -2.62 0.91
CA GLU A 17 9.22 -3.08 0.48
C GLU A 17 10.06 -3.69 1.61
N GLN A 18 9.81 -3.30 2.87
CA GLN A 18 10.49 -3.84 4.05
C GLN A 18 9.93 -5.20 4.52
N ARG A 19 8.84 -5.71 3.93
CA ARG A 19 8.29 -7.02 4.30
C ARG A 19 9.22 -8.13 3.83
N ALA A 20 9.43 -9.14 4.70
CA ALA A 20 10.39 -10.22 4.43
C ALA A 20 10.05 -11.06 3.19
N ASP A 21 8.78 -11.13 2.83
CA ASP A 21 8.25 -11.88 1.69
C ASP A 21 8.12 -11.03 0.42
N PHE A 22 8.37 -9.72 0.48
CA PHE A 22 8.18 -8.80 -0.64
C PHE A 22 9.08 -9.14 -1.84
N ARG A 23 8.52 -8.99 -3.05
CA ARG A 23 9.25 -9.16 -4.31
C ARG A 23 9.21 -7.91 -5.19
N TYR A 24 8.02 -7.42 -5.54
CA TYR A 24 7.85 -6.18 -6.30
C TYR A 24 6.42 -5.63 -6.14
N VAL A 25 6.27 -4.31 -6.26
CA VAL A 25 4.97 -3.65 -6.39
C VAL A 25 4.48 -3.81 -7.83
N LYS A 26 3.24 -4.28 -8.01
CA LYS A 26 2.59 -4.33 -9.32
C LYS A 26 1.87 -3.02 -9.62
N GLU A 27 1.10 -2.52 -8.66
CA GLU A 27 0.15 -1.43 -8.88
C GLU A 27 -0.16 -0.71 -7.56
N VAL A 28 -0.46 0.59 -7.68
CA VAL A 28 -0.96 1.42 -6.58
C VAL A 28 -2.16 2.19 -7.10
N ASP A 29 -3.31 1.96 -6.49
CA ASP A 29 -4.55 2.64 -6.80
C ASP A 29 -4.94 3.60 -5.68
N TRP A 30 -5.53 4.74 -6.07
CA TRP A 30 -6.18 5.66 -5.15
C TRP A 30 -7.67 5.68 -5.44
N ASP A 31 -8.45 5.12 -4.52
CA ASP A 31 -9.91 5.17 -4.56
C ASP A 31 -10.46 5.11 -3.13
N ASP A 32 -11.72 5.53 -2.93
CA ASP A 32 -12.45 5.45 -1.65
C ASP A 32 -11.69 5.99 -0.41
N GLY A 33 -10.78 6.93 -0.62
CA GLY A 33 -9.99 7.56 0.43
C GLY A 33 -8.79 6.75 0.93
N VAL A 34 -8.42 5.67 0.25
CA VAL A 34 -7.30 4.78 0.61
C VAL A 34 -6.32 4.60 -0.56
N TYR A 35 -5.11 4.15 -0.24
CA TYR A 35 -4.19 3.59 -1.23
C TYR A 35 -4.31 2.07 -1.24
N THR A 36 -4.68 1.48 -2.36
CA THR A 36 -4.61 0.03 -2.54
C THR A 36 -3.28 -0.33 -3.17
N VAL A 37 -2.39 -0.97 -2.41
CA VAL A 37 -1.10 -1.45 -2.94
C VAL A 37 -1.23 -2.93 -3.28
N THR A 38 -1.06 -3.23 -4.56
CA THR A 38 -0.92 -4.61 -5.04
C THR A 38 0.57 -4.94 -5.19
N TYR A 39 1.03 -5.97 -4.50
CA TYR A 39 2.41 -6.47 -4.62
C TYR A 39 2.45 -8.00 -4.76
N TYR A 40 3.59 -8.50 -5.22
CA TYR A 40 3.88 -9.92 -5.27
C TYR A 40 4.91 -10.30 -4.23
N THR A 41 4.76 -11.50 -3.69
CA THR A 41 5.70 -12.12 -2.75
C THR A 41 6.69 -13.04 -3.44
N THR A 42 7.72 -13.47 -2.73
CA THR A 42 8.78 -14.36 -3.25
C THR A 42 8.26 -15.74 -3.65
N ASP A 43 7.19 -16.22 -3.01
CA ASP A 43 6.46 -17.45 -3.38
C ASP A 43 5.45 -17.25 -4.52
N ARG A 44 5.41 -16.05 -5.12
CA ARG A 44 4.55 -15.63 -6.24
C ARG A 44 3.08 -15.42 -5.89
N ALA A 45 2.71 -15.31 -4.62
CA ALA A 45 1.37 -14.88 -4.25
C ALA A 45 1.13 -13.40 -4.62
N LYS A 46 -0.10 -13.07 -5.02
CA LYS A 46 -0.58 -11.68 -5.17
C LYS A 46 -1.15 -11.26 -3.83
N VAL A 47 -0.71 -10.13 -3.31
CA VAL A 47 -1.24 -9.52 -2.09
C VAL A 47 -1.77 -8.13 -2.43
N GLU A 48 -2.93 -7.81 -1.86
CA GLU A 48 -3.62 -6.53 -2.03
C GLU A 48 -3.97 -6.00 -0.64
N ILE A 49 -3.51 -4.79 -0.33
CA ILE A 49 -3.70 -4.17 0.99
C ILE A 49 -4.11 -2.70 0.79
N ALA A 50 -5.20 -2.31 1.42
CA ALA A 50 -5.58 -0.92 1.56
C ALA A 50 -4.79 -0.26 2.69
N TYR A 51 -4.31 0.95 2.47
CA TYR A 51 -3.58 1.76 3.44
C TYR A 51 -4.33 3.07 3.68
N ASP A 52 -4.52 3.39 4.96
CA ASP A 52 -5.01 4.70 5.38
C ASP A 52 -3.93 5.76 5.06
N PRO A 53 -4.27 6.84 4.34
CA PRO A 53 -3.29 7.79 3.86
C PRO A 53 -2.72 8.68 4.97
N VAL A 54 -3.40 8.84 6.11
CA VAL A 54 -2.97 9.73 7.21
C VAL A 54 -2.01 9.00 8.14
N THR A 55 -2.27 7.73 8.39
CA THR A 55 -1.51 6.88 9.32
C THR A 55 -0.47 6.01 8.62
N ALA A 56 -0.63 5.76 7.32
CA ALA A 56 0.12 4.77 6.54
C ALA A 56 0.01 3.34 7.12
N GLU A 57 -1.05 3.04 7.87
CA GLU A 57 -1.32 1.69 8.40
C GLU A 57 -2.31 0.94 7.51
N PRO A 58 -2.26 -0.41 7.49
CA PRO A 58 -3.27 -1.20 6.82
C PRO A 58 -4.67 -0.90 7.36
N SER A 59 -5.62 -0.68 6.46
CA SER A 59 -7.03 -0.50 6.75
C SER A 59 -7.87 -1.59 6.08
N GLU A 60 -9.11 -1.78 6.53
CA GLU A 60 -10.08 -2.49 5.69
C GLU A 60 -10.26 -1.71 4.39
N ALA A 61 -10.27 -2.41 3.25
CA ALA A 61 -10.83 -1.87 2.03
C ALA A 61 -12.32 -1.63 2.30
N ARG A 62 -12.80 -0.40 2.10
CA ARG A 62 -14.21 -0.07 2.28
C ARG A 62 -15.08 -0.60 1.15
#